data_AF-A0A8T3NJI5-F1
#
_entry.id   AF-A0A8T3NJI5-F1
#
_cell.length_a   1.000
_cell.length_b   1.000
_cell.length_c   1.000
_cell.angle_alpha   90.00
_cell.angle_beta   90.00
_cell.angle_gamma   90.00
#
_symmetry.space_group_name_H-M   'P 1'
#
loop_
_entity.id
_entity.type
_entity.pdbx_description
1 polymer ?
#
loop_
_entity_poly.entity_id
_entity_poly.type
_entity_poly.pdbx_seq_one_letter_code
_entity_poly.pdbx_strand_id
1 'polypeptide(L)'
;MLEHVAQVGYDPTAAEQVRGRLAGRSWRRRVLTGKDRLPPAEVKYLWHVVTRQEWPRGTTLQGYVDGIHQLILDPTSGMFTNRYQGAWGLGIIRESRELRGPRGFEWVLVQYRLGWGHWTTAFQPELGLRELDEPEWSDIRWLRPPTRSKGP
;
A
#
# COMPACT_ATOMS: atom_id res chain seq x y z
N MET A 1 2.40 18.67 3.42
CA MET A 1 2.22 17.71 2.30
C MET A 1 2.07 16.28 2.80
N LEU A 2 3.04 15.71 3.55
CA LEU A 2 2.91 14.34 4.08
C LEU A 2 1.71 14.15 5.01
N GLU A 3 1.41 15.13 5.87
CA GLU A 3 0.19 15.12 6.69
C GLU A 3 -1.09 15.03 5.85
N HIS A 4 -1.16 15.80 4.76
CA HIS A 4 -2.28 15.73 3.83
C HIS A 4 -2.37 14.34 3.17
N VAL A 5 -1.25 13.83 2.64
CA VAL A 5 -1.21 12.50 2.02
C VAL A 5 -1.58 11.41 3.03
N ALA A 6 -1.17 11.52 4.29
CA ALA A 6 -1.59 10.61 5.34
C ALA A 6 -3.10 10.71 5.58
N GLN A 7 -3.66 11.91 5.72
CA GLN A 7 -5.07 12.11 6.09
C GLN A 7 -6.09 11.70 5.01
N VAL A 8 -5.76 11.84 3.72
CA VAL A 8 -6.72 11.59 2.62
C VAL A 8 -7.07 10.12 2.41
N GLY A 9 -6.19 9.19 2.82
CA GLY A 9 -6.46 7.76 2.74
C GLY A 9 -6.80 7.24 1.34
N TYR A 10 -7.48 6.09 1.30
CA TYR A 10 -8.16 5.59 0.12
C TYR A 10 -9.46 6.37 -0.15
N ASP A 11 -9.87 6.49 -1.41
CA ASP A 11 -11.16 7.12 -1.77
C ASP A 11 -12.33 6.36 -1.12
N PRO A 12 -13.11 7.00 -0.22
CA PRO A 12 -14.21 6.36 0.48
C PRO A 12 -15.47 6.18 -0.39
N THR A 13 -15.56 6.90 -1.51
CA THR A 13 -16.71 6.87 -2.44
C THR A 13 -16.47 5.95 -3.63
N ALA A 14 -15.21 5.62 -3.92
CA ALA A 14 -14.85 4.67 -4.95
C ALA A 14 -15.31 3.24 -4.62
N ALA A 15 -15.52 2.47 -5.68
CA ALA A 15 -15.87 1.06 -5.57
C ALA A 15 -14.98 0.25 -6.54
N GLU A 16 -14.10 -0.58 -5.99
CA GLU A 16 -13.23 -1.46 -6.76
C GLU A 16 -13.89 -2.83 -6.92
N GLN A 17 -13.81 -3.40 -8.12
CA GLN A 17 -14.29 -4.74 -8.37
C GLN A 17 -13.39 -5.77 -7.70
N VAL A 18 -13.99 -6.73 -7.00
CA VAL A 18 -13.30 -7.91 -6.48
C VAL A 18 -12.82 -8.76 -7.65
N ARG A 19 -11.52 -9.04 -7.72
CA ARG A 19 -10.90 -9.82 -8.82
C ARG A 19 -10.01 -10.95 -8.28
N GLY A 20 -9.75 -11.93 -9.15
CA GLY A 20 -8.77 -13.00 -8.90
C GLY A 20 -9.03 -13.77 -7.62
N ARG A 21 -7.97 -13.97 -6.81
CA ARG A 21 -8.00 -14.81 -5.59
C ARG A 21 -8.83 -14.24 -4.43
N LEU A 22 -9.47 -13.09 -4.62
CA LEU A 22 -10.44 -12.54 -3.67
C LEU A 22 -11.85 -13.13 -3.87
N ALA A 23 -12.19 -13.55 -5.10
CA ALA A 23 -13.45 -14.24 -5.34
C ALA A 23 -13.45 -15.60 -4.60
N GLY A 24 -14.58 -15.94 -3.97
CA GLY A 24 -14.75 -17.13 -3.13
C GLY A 24 -14.31 -16.94 -1.67
N ARG A 25 -13.74 -15.79 -1.29
CA ARG A 25 -13.39 -15.51 0.11
C ARG A 25 -14.58 -15.02 0.91
N SER A 26 -14.61 -15.37 2.18
CA SER A 26 -15.60 -14.84 3.13
C SER A 26 -15.16 -13.47 3.66
N TRP A 27 -16.06 -12.49 3.60
CA TRP A 27 -15.87 -11.15 4.16
C TRP A 27 -17.20 -10.65 4.72
N ARG A 28 -17.22 -10.12 5.95
CA ARG A 28 -18.46 -9.65 6.63
C ARG A 28 -19.66 -10.61 6.48
N ARG A 29 -19.42 -11.91 6.73
CA ARG A 29 -20.43 -13.00 6.66
C ARG A 29 -21.02 -13.28 5.28
N ARG A 30 -20.42 -12.77 4.20
CA ARG A 30 -20.77 -13.13 2.81
C ARG A 30 -19.57 -13.69 2.07
N VAL A 31 -19.82 -14.58 1.10
CA VAL A 31 -18.81 -15.04 0.15
C VAL A 31 -18.73 -14.03 -0.99
N LEU A 32 -17.53 -13.52 -1.27
CA LEU A 32 -17.31 -12.53 -2.30
C LEU A 32 -17.36 -13.16 -3.69
N THR A 33 -17.99 -12.47 -4.62
CA THR A 33 -18.01 -12.85 -6.05
C THR A 33 -17.16 -11.90 -6.88
N GLY A 34 -16.75 -12.32 -8.07
CA GLY A 34 -16.01 -11.44 -9.00
C GLY A 34 -16.82 -10.25 -9.55
N LYS A 35 -18.14 -10.19 -9.26
CA LYS A 35 -19.01 -9.06 -9.61
C LYS A 35 -19.16 -8.06 -8.46
N ASP A 36 -18.73 -8.44 -7.26
CA ASP A 36 -18.84 -7.58 -6.09
C ASP A 36 -17.95 -6.37 -6.24
N ARG A 37 -18.42 -5.23 -5.73
CA ARG A 37 -17.60 -4.03 -5.58
C ARG A 37 -17.50 -3.66 -4.11
N LEU A 38 -16.30 -3.35 -3.67
CA LEU A 38 -15.98 -2.97 -2.29
C LEU A 38 -15.19 -1.66 -2.29
N PRO A 39 -15.17 -0.93 -1.16
CA PRO A 39 -14.27 0.20 -1.01
C PRO A 39 -12.80 -0.21 -1.26
N PRO A 40 -11.96 0.65 -1.88
CA PRO A 40 -10.56 0.33 -2.17
C PRO A 40 -9.79 -0.17 -0.94
N ALA A 41 -9.99 0.46 0.22
CA ALA A 41 -9.36 0.05 1.47
C ALA A 41 -9.64 -1.42 1.82
N GLU A 42 -10.89 -1.87 1.64
CA GLU A 42 -11.28 -3.27 1.90
C GLU A 42 -10.65 -4.21 0.87
N VAL A 43 -10.63 -3.83 -0.41
CA VAL A 43 -9.99 -4.64 -1.47
C VAL A 43 -8.49 -4.80 -1.20
N LYS A 44 -7.78 -3.71 -0.89
CA LYS A 44 -6.33 -3.74 -0.63
C LYS A 44 -6.01 -4.51 0.65
N TYR A 45 -6.78 -4.32 1.71
CA TYR A 45 -6.65 -5.11 2.93
C TYR A 45 -6.83 -6.61 2.68
N LEU A 46 -7.92 -7.00 2.00
CA LEU A 46 -8.18 -8.42 1.70
C LEU A 46 -7.09 -9.04 0.82
N TRP A 47 -6.52 -8.25 -0.09
CA TRP A 47 -5.45 -8.70 -0.96
C TRP A 47 -4.11 -8.82 -0.22
N HIS A 48 -3.62 -7.74 0.38
CA HIS A 48 -2.28 -7.69 0.97
C HIS A 48 -2.21 -8.37 2.33
N VAL A 49 -3.18 -8.11 3.21
CA VAL A 49 -3.17 -8.65 4.58
C VAL A 49 -3.71 -10.08 4.60
N VAL A 50 -4.92 -10.30 4.10
CA VAL A 50 -5.58 -11.61 4.26
C VAL A 50 -5.07 -12.65 3.25
N THR A 51 -4.94 -12.27 1.98
CA THR A 51 -4.59 -13.22 0.91
C THR A 51 -3.08 -13.43 0.79
N ARG A 52 -2.31 -12.33 0.78
CA ARG A 52 -0.85 -12.38 0.60
C ARG A 52 -0.09 -12.50 1.92
N GLN A 53 -0.72 -12.26 3.07
CA GLN A 53 -0.08 -12.35 4.39
C GLN A 53 1.17 -11.46 4.50
N GLU A 54 1.12 -10.30 3.85
CA GLU A 54 2.19 -9.30 3.87
C GLU A 54 2.27 -8.60 5.22
N TRP A 55 1.17 -8.54 5.98
CA TRP A 55 1.10 -7.96 7.33
C TRP A 55 1.05 -9.04 8.42
N PRO A 56 1.34 -8.69 9.69
CA PRO A 56 1.29 -9.60 10.81
C PRO A 56 -0.05 -10.33 10.91
N ARG A 57 -0.02 -11.53 11.48
CA ARG A 57 -1.26 -12.29 11.74
C ARG A 57 -2.14 -11.49 12.71
N GLY A 58 -3.43 -11.40 12.40
CA GLY A 58 -4.40 -10.67 13.22
C GLY A 58 -4.51 -9.17 12.93
N THR A 59 -3.72 -8.62 11.99
CA THR A 59 -3.92 -7.25 11.53
C THR A 59 -5.35 -7.05 11.03
N THR A 60 -6.05 -6.09 11.61
CA THR A 60 -7.42 -5.71 11.22
C THR A 60 -7.39 -4.72 10.06
N LEU A 61 -8.53 -4.44 9.43
CA LEU A 61 -8.64 -3.38 8.40
C LEU A 61 -8.19 -2.03 8.95
N GLN A 62 -8.61 -1.69 10.17
CA GLN A 62 -8.21 -0.44 10.82
C GLN A 62 -6.70 -0.43 11.08
N GLY A 63 -6.14 -1.52 11.63
CA GLY A 63 -4.70 -1.61 11.89
C GLY A 63 -3.85 -1.55 10.62
N TYR A 64 -4.36 -2.04 9.50
CA TYR A 64 -3.74 -1.88 8.19
C TYR A 64 -3.67 -0.41 7.77
N VAL A 65 -4.79 0.31 7.86
CA VAL A 65 -4.87 1.74 7.51
C VAL A 65 -4.01 2.59 8.46
N ASP A 66 -4.07 2.33 9.76
CA ASP A 66 -3.26 3.05 10.76
C ASP A 66 -1.76 2.81 10.55
N GLY A 67 -1.35 1.59 10.20
CA GLY A 67 0.03 1.28 9.86
C GLY A 67 0.52 2.06 8.63
N ILE A 68 -0.35 2.29 7.63
CA ILE A 68 -0.05 3.13 6.47
C ILE A 68 0.10 4.60 6.89
N HIS A 69 -0.81 5.12 7.73
CA HIS A 69 -0.68 6.48 8.27
C HIS A 69 0.66 6.67 8.99
N GLN A 70 1.00 5.76 9.90
CA GLN A 70 2.25 5.82 10.65
C GLN A 70 3.46 5.77 9.73
N LEU A 71 3.46 4.88 8.73
CA LEU A 71 4.52 4.81 7.73
C LEU A 71 4.69 6.11 6.97
N ILE A 72 3.60 6.74 6.52
CA ILE A 72 3.68 8.01 5.76
C ILE A 72 4.28 9.13 6.61
N LEU A 73 3.93 9.18 7.89
CA LEU A 73 4.37 10.20 8.83
C LEU A 73 5.77 9.92 9.42
N ASP A 74 6.28 8.71 9.26
CA ASP A 74 7.59 8.31 9.78
C ASP A 74 8.72 9.13 9.10
N PRO A 75 9.57 9.82 9.87
CA PRO A 75 10.66 10.63 9.32
C PRO A 75 11.72 9.77 8.60
N THR A 76 11.79 8.47 8.89
CA THR A 76 12.70 7.53 8.25
C THR A 76 12.23 7.05 6.88
N SER A 77 10.96 7.27 6.54
CA SER A 77 10.38 6.89 5.24
C SER A 77 10.99 7.70 4.09
N GLY A 78 11.32 6.99 3.02
CA GLY A 78 11.67 7.57 1.74
C GLY A 78 10.44 8.09 1.02
N MET A 79 10.62 9.13 0.23
CA MET A 79 9.59 9.79 -0.56
C MET A 79 10.14 10.15 -1.93
N PHE A 80 9.38 9.83 -2.97
CA PHE A 80 9.77 10.10 -4.34
C PHE A 80 8.54 10.43 -5.21
N THR A 81 8.71 11.32 -6.17
CA THR A 81 7.74 11.45 -7.26
C THR A 81 7.99 10.35 -8.28
N ASN A 82 6.94 9.90 -8.95
CA ASN A 82 7.04 8.93 -10.03
C ASN A 82 5.90 9.10 -11.04
N ARG A 83 6.04 8.44 -12.19
CA ARG A 83 4.91 7.98 -12.98
C ARG A 83 4.83 6.47 -12.88
N TYR A 84 3.67 5.97 -12.46
CA TYR A 84 3.36 4.55 -12.51
C TYR A 84 2.27 4.31 -13.54
N GLN A 85 2.57 3.50 -14.56
CA GLN A 85 1.71 3.28 -15.73
C GLN A 85 1.25 4.61 -16.36
N GLY A 86 2.22 5.51 -16.56
CA GLY A 86 2.02 6.80 -17.25
C GLY A 86 1.35 7.91 -16.44
N ALA A 87 0.98 7.68 -15.18
CA ALA A 87 0.30 8.70 -14.38
C ALA A 87 1.04 9.06 -13.10
N TRP A 88 1.06 10.37 -12.84
CA TRP A 88 1.83 10.98 -11.77
C TRP A 88 1.35 10.57 -10.38
N GLY A 89 2.31 10.31 -9.52
CA GLY A 89 2.09 9.96 -8.14
C GLY A 89 3.25 10.33 -7.22
N LEU A 90 2.99 10.13 -5.94
CA LEU A 90 3.96 10.18 -4.86
C LEU A 90 4.07 8.77 -4.28
N GLY A 91 5.28 8.22 -4.29
CA GLY A 91 5.62 6.99 -3.61
C GLY A 91 6.22 7.29 -2.24
N ILE A 92 5.77 6.56 -1.22
CA ILE A 92 6.33 6.59 0.13
C ILE A 92 6.73 5.18 0.52
N ILE A 93 7.99 4.99 0.92
CA ILE A 93 8.56 3.67 1.15
C ILE A 93 9.41 3.61 2.41
N ARG A 94 9.24 2.55 3.19
CA ARG A 94 9.98 2.32 4.44
C ARG A 94 10.24 0.83 4.61
N GLU A 95 11.25 0.48 5.39
CA GLU A 95 11.41 -0.89 5.88
C GLU A 95 10.11 -1.33 6.59
N SER A 96 9.70 -2.57 6.35
CA SER A 96 8.45 -3.13 6.86
C SER A 96 8.48 -3.30 8.37
N ARG A 97 9.61 -3.78 8.93
CA ARG A 97 9.83 -3.95 10.38
C ARG A 97 8.64 -4.63 11.06
N GLU A 98 8.00 -3.96 12.03
CA GLU A 98 6.83 -4.43 12.76
C GLU A 98 5.60 -4.69 11.87
N LEU A 99 5.54 -4.10 10.67
CA LEU A 99 4.49 -4.34 9.68
C LEU A 99 4.74 -5.59 8.84
N ARG A 100 5.87 -6.30 9.03
CA ARG A 100 6.20 -7.48 8.22
C ARG A 100 5.41 -8.71 8.67
N GLY A 101 4.62 -9.25 7.76
CA GLY A 101 3.88 -10.48 7.92
C GLY A 101 4.68 -11.75 7.61
N PRO A 102 4.07 -12.93 7.80
CA PRO A 102 4.71 -14.22 7.54
C PRO A 102 5.19 -14.39 6.09
N ARG A 103 4.57 -13.69 5.15
CA ARG A 103 4.95 -13.66 3.73
C ARG A 103 5.26 -12.24 3.26
N GLY A 104 5.55 -11.36 4.20
CA GLY A 104 5.94 -9.98 3.95
C GLY A 104 7.40 -9.85 3.49
N PHE A 105 7.69 -8.75 2.83
CA PHE A 105 9.00 -8.41 2.28
C PHE A 105 9.67 -7.28 3.07
N GLU A 106 10.91 -6.94 2.73
CA GLU A 106 11.75 -6.00 3.48
C GLU A 106 11.15 -4.58 3.53
N TRP A 107 10.39 -4.18 2.52
CA TRP A 107 9.87 -2.83 2.36
C TRP A 107 8.34 -2.83 2.37
N VAL A 108 7.75 -1.69 2.73
CA VAL A 108 6.34 -1.35 2.47
C VAL A 108 6.35 -0.09 1.61
N LEU A 109 5.64 -0.15 0.48
CA LEU A 109 5.45 0.94 -0.47
C LEU A 109 3.98 1.38 -0.47
N VAL A 110 3.75 2.67 -0.30
CA VAL A 110 2.46 3.34 -0.45
C VAL A 110 2.51 4.17 -1.72
N GLN A 111 1.47 4.08 -2.54
CA GLN A 111 1.31 4.93 -3.72
C GLN A 111 0.11 5.86 -3.57
N TYR A 112 0.36 7.14 -3.80
CA TYR A 112 -0.63 8.19 -3.87
C TYR A 112 -0.70 8.75 -5.30
N ARG A 113 -1.88 8.74 -5.93
CA ARG A 113 -2.04 9.29 -7.30
C ARG A 113 -2.46 10.76 -7.22
N LEU A 114 -1.66 11.65 -7.84
CA LEU A 114 -1.94 13.08 -7.83
C LEU A 114 -3.27 13.42 -8.52
N GLY A 115 -3.58 12.74 -9.63
CA GLY A 115 -4.81 13.00 -10.40
C GLY A 115 -6.09 12.60 -9.68
N TRP A 116 -6.02 11.76 -8.64
CA TRP A 116 -7.19 11.30 -7.89
C TRP A 116 -7.25 11.85 -6.47
N GLY A 117 -6.13 12.29 -5.90
CA GLY A 117 -6.11 12.83 -4.55
C GLY A 117 -6.17 11.78 -3.44
N HIS A 118 -5.89 10.51 -3.74
CA HIS A 118 -6.02 9.38 -2.81
C HIS A 118 -4.90 8.35 -2.96
N TRP A 119 -4.75 7.49 -1.95
CA TRP A 119 -3.95 6.28 -2.07
C TRP A 119 -4.55 5.32 -3.07
N THR A 120 -3.69 4.69 -3.87
CA THR A 120 -4.10 3.62 -4.78
C THR A 120 -3.73 2.25 -4.26
N THR A 121 -2.64 2.13 -3.50
CA THR A 121 -2.22 0.86 -2.90
C THR A 121 -1.21 1.08 -1.76
N ALA A 122 -1.11 0.08 -0.90
CA ALA A 122 -0.03 -0.06 0.07
C ALA A 122 0.32 -1.54 0.21
N PHE A 123 1.56 -1.91 -0.11
CA PHE A 123 1.99 -3.30 -0.23
C PHE A 123 3.47 -3.48 0.11
N GLN A 124 3.89 -4.73 0.27
CA GLN A 124 5.30 -5.07 0.45
C GLN A 124 5.88 -5.59 -0.87
N PRO A 125 6.71 -4.79 -1.59
CA PRO A 125 7.26 -5.22 -2.88
C PRO A 125 8.26 -6.36 -2.68
N GLU A 126 8.11 -7.41 -3.49
CA GLU A 126 8.98 -8.60 -3.45
C GLU A 126 10.42 -8.25 -3.82
N LEU A 127 10.60 -7.35 -4.79
CA LEU A 127 11.90 -6.88 -5.25
C LEU A 127 12.50 -5.78 -4.35
N GLY A 128 11.79 -5.38 -3.29
CA GLY A 128 12.19 -4.28 -2.42
C GLY A 128 12.27 -2.96 -3.19
N LEU A 129 13.38 -2.23 -3.05
CA LEU A 129 13.60 -0.98 -3.80
C LEU A 129 13.76 -1.19 -5.31
N ARG A 130 14.16 -2.39 -5.76
CA ARG A 130 14.29 -2.71 -7.20
C ARG A 130 12.95 -2.78 -7.93
N GLU A 131 11.84 -2.81 -7.20
CA GLU A 131 10.50 -2.62 -7.78
C GLU A 131 10.43 -1.34 -8.63
N LEU A 132 11.18 -0.31 -8.22
CA LEU A 132 11.20 0.98 -8.91
C LEU A 132 11.98 0.95 -10.23
N ASP A 133 12.69 -0.13 -10.54
CA ASP A 133 13.39 -0.33 -11.81
C ASP A 133 12.49 -1.04 -12.85
N GLU A 134 11.30 -1.52 -12.46
CA GLU A 134 10.37 -2.21 -13.36
C GLU A 134 9.78 -1.26 -14.43
N PRO A 135 9.49 -1.74 -15.65
CA PRO A 135 9.11 -0.88 -16.79
C PRO A 135 7.84 -0.03 -16.59
N GLU A 136 6.96 -0.42 -15.68
CA GLU A 136 5.76 0.33 -15.33
C GLU A 136 6.07 1.62 -14.57
N TRP A 137 7.27 1.74 -13.99
CA TRP A 137 7.75 2.91 -13.28
C TRP A 137 8.63 3.78 -14.19
N SER A 138 8.41 5.08 -14.12
CA SER A 138 9.25 6.06 -14.78
C SER A 138 9.28 7.38 -14.01
N ASP A 139 10.15 8.31 -14.42
CA ASP A 139 10.26 9.65 -13.85
C ASP A 139 10.45 9.66 -12.32
N ILE A 140 11.18 8.66 -11.80
CA ILE A 140 11.43 8.54 -10.36
C ILE A 140 12.42 9.60 -9.92
N ARG A 141 11.98 10.45 -8.99
CA ARG A 141 12.83 11.45 -8.36
C ARG A 141 12.64 11.43 -6.85
N TRP A 142 13.70 11.06 -6.15
CA TRP A 142 13.73 11.10 -4.70
C TRP A 142 13.64 12.54 -4.19
N LEU A 143 12.65 12.79 -3.35
CA LEU A 143 12.53 14.01 -2.55
C LEU A 143 13.25 13.83 -1.22
N ARG A 144 13.21 12.60 -0.69
CA ARG A 144 13.94 12.16 0.50
C ARG A 144 14.22 10.66 0.37
N PRO A 145 15.47 10.19 0.40
CA PRO A 145 15.74 8.75 0.39
C PRO A 145 15.30 8.10 1.72
N PRO A 146 14.92 6.81 1.74
CA PRO A 146 14.61 6.11 2.97
C PRO A 146 15.89 5.94 3.79
N THR A 147 15.76 6.09 5.10
CA THR A 147 16.87 5.80 6.02
C THR A 147 16.66 4.42 6.63
N ARG A 148 17.67 3.56 6.48
CA ARG A 148 17.69 2.29 7.20
C ARG A 148 17.93 2.61 8.68
N SER A 149 17.13 2.05 9.57
CA SER A 149 17.48 2.09 10.99
C SER A 149 18.77 1.27 11.13
N LYS A 150 19.79 1.84 11.77
CA LYS A 150 20.86 1.00 12.31
C LYS A 150 20.16 0.02 13.26
N GLY A 151 20.24 -1.28 12.96
CA GLY A 151 19.72 -2.29 13.87
C GLY A 151 20.35 -2.14 15.26
N PRO A 152 19.71 -2.65 16.32
CA PRO A 152 20.38 -2.79 17.61
C PRO A 152 21.68 -3.59 17.47
#